data_AF-A0A1S8XSR5-F1
#
_entry.id   AF-A0A1S8XSR5-F1
#
_cell.length_a   1.000
_cell.length_b   1.000
_cell.length_c   1.000
_cell.angle_alpha   90.00
_cell.angle_beta   90.00
_cell.angle_gamma   90.00
#
_symmetry.space_group_name_H-M   'P 1'
#
loop_
_entity.id
_entity.type
_entity.pdbx_description
1 polymer ?
#
loop_
_entity_poly.entity_id
_entity_poly.type
_entity_poly.pdbx_seq_one_letter_code
_entity_poly.pdbx_strand_id
1 'polypeptide(L)'
;MSSSSSPAAVAQARPAPPPARALPNGLAAFLVFFSSGAVLVLETVALRLVGPYVGVTLEVTSSVIGIALGAIAYGAWTGGWLADRRDPRALIAPALVLAGIATAVTLPVVRYAGEVLRGGAASAVLLLTALAVFVPAALLAAVTPLVVKLQLADLRRTGQVVGRLSGIG
;
A
#
# COMPACT_ATOMS: atom_id res chain seq x y z
N MET A 1 53.78 0.74 48.27
CA MET A 1 53.17 -0.40 47.55
C MET A 1 51.71 -0.39 47.92
N SER A 2 50.70 -0.24 47.07
CA SER A 2 50.61 -0.14 45.61
C SER A 2 49.20 0.39 45.33
N SER A 3 49.13 1.30 44.38
CA SER A 3 47.95 1.97 43.84
C SER A 3 47.00 0.97 43.16
N SER A 4 45.69 1.14 43.31
CA SER A 4 44.70 0.53 42.40
C SER A 4 43.45 1.41 42.27
N SER A 5 43.61 2.55 41.60
CA SER A 5 42.49 3.31 41.03
C SER A 5 42.00 2.55 39.80
N SER A 6 40.91 1.79 39.93
CA SER A 6 40.21 1.22 38.78
C SER A 6 39.70 2.36 37.89
N PRO A 7 40.07 2.42 36.60
CA PRO A 7 39.48 3.37 35.69
C PRO A 7 38.00 2.97 35.51
N ALA A 8 37.09 3.83 35.94
CA ALA A 8 35.69 3.73 35.59
C ALA A 8 35.62 3.71 34.06
N ALA A 9 35.40 2.51 33.50
CA ALA A 9 35.15 2.33 32.09
C ALA A 9 33.91 3.17 31.77
N VAL A 10 34.14 4.33 31.16
CA VAL A 10 33.10 5.15 30.55
C VAL A 10 32.41 4.23 29.56
N ALA A 11 31.25 3.70 29.95
CA ALA A 11 30.40 2.91 29.08
C ALA A 11 30.10 3.81 27.88
N GLN A 12 30.81 3.58 26.78
CA GLN A 12 30.60 4.28 25.53
C GLN A 12 29.15 4.00 25.14
N ALA A 13 28.28 5.00 25.35
CA ALA A 13 26.90 4.95 24.91
C ALA A 13 26.94 4.69 23.41
N ARG A 14 26.45 3.51 22.98
CA ARG A 14 26.36 3.17 21.56
C ARG A 14 25.68 4.35 20.85
N PRO A 15 26.26 4.87 19.74
CA PRO A 15 25.64 5.95 19.01
C PRO A 15 24.21 5.56 18.67
N ALA A 16 23.25 6.36 19.13
CA ALA A 16 21.84 6.13 18.87
C ALA A 16 21.63 6.06 17.34
N PRO A 17 20.85 5.09 16.83
CA PRO A 17 20.61 4.98 15.41
C PRO A 17 20.07 6.32 14.88
N PRO A 18 20.50 6.75 13.68
CA PRO A 18 20.11 8.03 13.13
C PRO A 18 18.58 8.15 13.10
N PRO A 19 18.02 9.31 13.47
CA PRO A 19 16.58 9.47 13.58
C PRO A 19 15.94 9.18 12.22
N ALA A 20 14.99 8.24 12.22
CA ALA A 20 14.25 7.85 11.04
C ALA A 20 13.55 9.08 10.45
N ARG A 21 14.11 9.64 9.36
CA ARG A 21 13.68 10.88 8.71
C ARG A 21 12.21 10.81 8.30
N ALA A 22 11.34 11.66 8.85
CA ALA A 22 9.91 11.65 8.55
C ALA A 22 9.64 11.74 7.04
N LEU A 23 8.55 11.12 6.57
CA LEU A 23 8.12 11.29 5.18
C LEU A 23 7.67 12.74 4.99
N PRO A 24 8.22 13.49 4.02
CA PRO A 24 7.76 14.84 3.72
C PRO A 24 6.25 14.83 3.42
N ASN A 25 5.50 15.79 3.97
CA ASN A 25 4.04 15.87 3.79
C ASN A 25 3.63 15.86 2.31
N GLY A 26 4.39 16.55 1.45
CA GLY A 26 4.15 16.55 0.01
C GLY A 26 4.30 15.16 -0.64
N LEU A 27 5.31 14.39 -0.23
CA LEU A 27 5.49 13.02 -0.73
C LEU A 27 4.38 12.09 -0.23
N ALA A 28 3.97 12.21 1.04
CA ALA A 28 2.87 11.42 1.57
C ALA A 28 1.55 11.68 0.84
N ALA A 29 1.20 12.96 0.63
CA ALA A 29 0.03 13.34 -0.15
C ALA A 29 0.11 12.83 -1.59
N PHE A 30 1.27 12.97 -2.23
CA PHE A 30 1.52 12.46 -3.57
C PHE A 30 1.30 10.94 -3.66
N LEU A 31 1.91 10.16 -2.76
CA LEU A 31 1.78 8.70 -2.74
C LEU A 31 0.33 8.25 -2.59
N VAL A 32 -0.41 8.86 -1.64
CA VAL A 32 -1.82 8.51 -1.40
C VAL A 32 -2.68 8.91 -2.59
N PHE A 33 -2.49 10.11 -3.14
CA PHE A 33 -3.23 10.61 -4.29
C PHE A 33 -3.03 9.72 -5.53
N PHE A 34 -1.77 9.44 -5.89
CA PHE A 34 -1.46 8.63 -7.07
C PHE A 34 -1.87 7.18 -6.89
N SER A 35 -1.71 6.60 -5.70
CA SER A 35 -2.18 5.24 -5.43
C SER A 35 -3.71 5.14 -5.55
N SER A 36 -4.43 6.11 -4.98
CA SER A 36 -5.91 6.14 -5.05
C SER A 36 -6.40 6.41 -6.47
N GLY A 37 -5.76 7.33 -7.19
CA GLY A 37 -6.04 7.59 -8.61
C GLY A 37 -5.76 6.37 -9.49
N ALA A 38 -4.68 5.62 -9.22
CA ALA A 38 -4.36 4.39 -9.94
C ALA A 38 -5.43 3.31 -9.74
N VAL A 39 -6.02 3.20 -8.54
CA VAL A 39 -7.16 2.29 -8.29
C VAL A 39 -8.37 2.67 -9.15
N LEU A 40 -8.70 3.97 -9.25
CA LEU A 40 -9.79 4.44 -10.12
C LEU A 40 -9.52 4.17 -11.62
N VAL A 41 -8.27 4.33 -12.05
CA VAL A 41 -7.87 3.98 -13.41
C VAL A 41 -8.01 2.47 -13.65
N LEU A 42 -7.57 1.63 -12.71
CA LEU A 42 -7.72 0.18 -12.79
C LEU A 42 -9.19 -0.24 -12.89
N GLU A 43 -10.07 0.38 -12.13
CA GLU A 43 -11.51 0.15 -12.20
C GLU A 43 -12.07 0.50 -13.59
N THR A 44 -11.71 1.67 -14.12
CA THR A 44 -12.13 2.12 -15.46
C THR A 44 -11.60 1.18 -16.56
N VAL A 45 -10.37 0.71 -16.41
CA VAL A 45 -9.75 -0.26 -17.33
C VAL A 45 -10.42 -1.63 -17.23
N ALA A 46 -10.80 -2.08 -16.03
CA ALA A 46 -11.50 -3.34 -15.83
C ALA A 46 -12.82 -3.38 -16.60
N LEU A 47 -13.62 -2.30 -16.54
CA LEU A 47 -14.86 -2.17 -17.32
C LEU A 47 -14.60 -2.29 -18.83
N ARG A 48 -13.51 -1.67 -19.32
CA ARG A 48 -13.12 -1.75 -20.74
C ARG A 48 -12.58 -3.12 -21.13
N LEU A 49 -11.90 -3.82 -20.23
CA LEU A 49 -11.39 -5.17 -20.48
C LEU A 49 -12.52 -6.20 -20.55
N VAL A 50 -13.56 -6.02 -19.73
CA VAL A 50 -14.73 -6.91 -19.68
C VAL A 50 -15.69 -6.67 -20.85
N GLY A 51 -15.89 -5.41 -21.25
CA GLY A 51 -16.90 -5.01 -22.23
C GLY A 51 -16.94 -5.84 -23.53
N PRO A 52 -15.80 -6.14 -24.17
CA PRO A 52 -15.77 -6.95 -25.40
C PRO A 52 -16.27 -8.40 -25.25
N TYR A 53 -16.25 -8.95 -24.04
CA TYR A 53 -16.58 -10.37 -23.79
C TYR A 53 -17.98 -10.57 -23.21
N VAL A 54 -18.46 -9.59 -22.43
CA VAL A 54 -19.68 -9.74 -21.61
C VAL A 54 -20.72 -8.66 -21.92
N GLY A 55 -20.33 -7.64 -22.68
CA GLY A 55 -21.15 -6.46 -22.91
C GLY A 55 -21.12 -5.49 -21.72
N VAL A 56 -21.76 -4.34 -21.91
CA VAL A 56 -21.85 -3.28 -20.90
C VAL A 56 -23.27 -3.28 -20.34
N THR A 57 -23.48 -4.01 -19.24
CA THR A 57 -24.76 -4.02 -18.51
C THR A 57 -24.61 -3.43 -17.11
N LEU A 58 -25.73 -3.04 -16.49
CA LEU A 58 -25.76 -2.54 -15.11
C LEU A 58 -25.30 -3.60 -14.10
N GLU A 59 -25.62 -4.87 -14.37
CA GLU A 59 -25.19 -6.01 -13.54
C GLU A 59 -23.66 -6.16 -13.56
N VAL A 60 -23.05 -6.12 -14.74
CA VAL A 60 -21.60 -6.22 -14.92
C VAL A 60 -20.89 -5.03 -14.28
N THR A 61 -21.37 -3.82 -14.56
CA THR A 61 -20.75 -2.60 -14.03
C THR A 61 -20.81 -2.55 -12.50
N SER A 62 -21.98 -2.86 -11.92
CA SER A 62 -22.14 -2.95 -10.45
C SER A 62 -21.25 -4.03 -9.84
N SER A 63 -21.10 -5.18 -10.51
CA SER A 63 -20.23 -6.27 -10.06
C SER A 63 -18.75 -5.85 -10.04
N VAL A 64 -18.28 -5.16 -11.09
CA VAL A 64 -16.90 -4.65 -11.15
C VAL A 64 -16.63 -3.64 -10.06
N ILE A 65 -17.56 -2.71 -9.81
CA ILE A 65 -17.46 -1.75 -8.70
C ILE A 65 -17.40 -2.50 -7.36
N GLY A 66 -18.28 -3.48 -7.14
CA GLY A 66 -18.30 -4.29 -5.92
C GLY A 66 -16.97 -5.02 -5.67
N ILE A 67 -16.36 -5.55 -6.72
CA ILE A 67 -15.03 -6.18 -6.67
C ILE A 67 -13.95 -5.15 -6.37
N ALA A 68 -13.98 -3.97 -6.98
CA ALA A 68 -13.03 -2.90 -6.73
C ALA A 68 -13.11 -2.42 -5.27
N LEU A 69 -14.31 -2.21 -4.74
CA LEU A 69 -14.54 -1.88 -3.34
C LEU A 69 -14.07 -2.99 -2.40
N GLY A 70 -14.31 -4.26 -2.75
CA GLY A 70 -13.79 -5.42 -2.02
C GLY A 70 -12.25 -5.44 -1.99
N ALA A 71 -11.60 -5.15 -3.12
CA ALA A 71 -10.15 -5.05 -3.22
C ALA A 71 -9.60 -3.92 -2.36
N ILE A 72 -10.27 -2.75 -2.38
CA ILE A 72 -9.89 -1.59 -1.56
C ILE A 72 -10.02 -1.93 -0.08
N ALA A 73 -11.14 -2.52 0.35
CA ALA A 73 -11.36 -2.90 1.74
C ALA A 73 -10.32 -3.93 2.22
N TYR A 74 -10.06 -4.96 1.40
CA TYR A 74 -9.07 -5.98 1.70
C TYR A 74 -7.64 -5.41 1.74
N GLY A 75 -7.29 -4.56 0.78
CA GLY A 75 -6.01 -3.88 0.72
C GLY A 75 -5.78 -2.94 1.91
N ALA A 76 -6.79 -2.14 2.28
CA ALA A 76 -6.72 -1.26 3.44
C ALA A 76 -6.59 -2.05 4.75
N TRP A 77 -7.34 -3.15 4.90
CA TRP A 77 -7.25 -4.02 6.08
C TRP A 77 -5.88 -4.66 6.21
N THR A 78 -5.39 -5.31 5.14
CA THR A 78 -4.07 -5.94 5.13
C THR A 78 -2.94 -4.91 5.28
N GLY A 79 -3.04 -3.76 4.63
CA GLY A 79 -2.09 -2.66 4.73
C GLY A 79 -2.00 -2.08 6.15
N GLY A 80 -3.15 -1.86 6.80
CA GLY A 80 -3.21 -1.42 8.19
C GLY A 80 -2.62 -2.44 9.17
N TRP A 81 -3.03 -3.70 9.03
CA TRP A 81 -2.48 -4.80 9.83
C TRP A 81 -0.96 -4.94 9.66
N LEU A 82 -0.45 -4.76 8.44
CA LEU A 82 0.97 -4.82 8.13
C LEU A 82 1.72 -3.61 8.69
N ALA A 83 1.11 -2.41 8.62
CA ALA A 83 1.65 -1.18 9.20
C ALA A 83 1.79 -1.25 10.73
N ASP A 84 0.99 -2.09 11.39
CA ASP A 84 1.08 -2.31 12.83
C ASP A 84 2.20 -3.30 13.22
N ARG A 85 2.57 -4.22 12.32
CA ARG A 85 3.52 -5.31 12.62
C ARG A 85 4.93 -5.08 12.09
N ARG A 86 5.11 -4.27 11.06
CA ARG A 86 6.38 -4.03 10.38
C ARG A 86 6.57 -2.55 10.12
N ASP A 87 7.82 -2.13 9.91
CA ASP A 87 8.12 -0.73 9.59
C ASP A 87 7.45 -0.35 8.25
N PRO A 88 6.46 0.56 8.25
CA PRO A 88 5.74 0.91 7.03
C PRO A 88 6.65 1.53 5.95
N ARG A 89 7.79 2.13 6.32
CA ARG A 89 8.74 2.73 5.36
C ARG A 89 9.32 1.70 4.41
N ALA A 90 9.65 0.53 4.94
CA ALA A 90 10.20 -0.57 4.17
C ALA A 90 9.14 -1.26 3.29
N LEU A 91 7.85 -1.00 3.52
CA LEU A 91 6.74 -1.67 2.86
C LEU A 91 6.15 -0.87 1.69
N ILE A 92 6.22 0.46 1.73
CA ILE A 92 5.64 1.31 0.68
C ILE A 92 6.29 1.03 -0.68
N ALA A 93 7.63 1.01 -0.75
CA ALA A 93 8.35 0.78 -2.00
C ALA A 93 8.02 -0.60 -2.62
N PRO A 94 8.14 -1.74 -1.91
CA PRO A 94 7.79 -3.03 -2.48
C PRO A 94 6.29 -3.15 -2.78
N ALA A 95 5.39 -2.55 -1.99
CA ALA A 95 3.97 -2.55 -2.30
C ALA A 95 3.68 -1.87 -3.65
N LEU A 96 4.30 -0.72 -3.92
CA LEU A 96 4.16 -0.01 -5.20
C LEU A 96 4.79 -0.77 -6.37
N VAL A 97 5.98 -1.35 -6.17
CA VAL A 97 6.64 -2.16 -7.20
C VAL A 97 5.80 -3.40 -7.53
N LEU A 98 5.32 -4.12 -6.53
CA LEU A 98 4.46 -5.28 -6.70
C LEU A 98 3.12 -4.89 -7.34
N ALA A 99 2.53 -3.76 -6.97
CA ALA A 99 1.33 -3.23 -7.61
C ALA A 99 1.57 -2.92 -9.10
N GLY A 100 2.70 -2.28 -9.43
CA GLY A 100 3.10 -1.99 -10.81
C GLY A 100 3.31 -3.26 -11.64
N ILE A 101 4.02 -4.25 -11.09
CA ILE A 101 4.22 -5.56 -11.73
C ILE A 101 2.87 -6.27 -11.92
N ALA A 102 2.05 -6.35 -10.88
CA ALA A 102 0.74 -6.97 -10.95
C ALA A 102 -0.14 -6.31 -12.03
N THR A 103 -0.14 -4.97 -12.09
CA THR A 103 -0.85 -4.20 -13.12
C THR A 103 -0.33 -4.50 -14.53
N ALA A 104 1.00 -4.57 -14.71
CA ALA A 104 1.60 -4.90 -15.99
C ALA A 104 1.24 -6.33 -16.46
N VAL A 105 1.11 -7.27 -15.53
CA VAL A 105 0.72 -8.66 -15.79
C VAL A 105 -0.79 -8.80 -16.06
N THR A 106 -1.64 -7.90 -15.53
CA THR A 106 -3.09 -7.94 -15.77
C THR A 106 -3.43 -7.95 -17.26
N LEU A 107 -2.79 -7.10 -18.07
CA LEU A 107 -3.06 -6.99 -19.51
C LEU A 107 -2.83 -8.30 -20.30
N PRO A 108 -1.64 -8.92 -20.26
CA PRO A 108 -1.40 -10.17 -20.98
C PRO A 108 -2.25 -11.32 -20.43
N VAL A 109 -2.49 -11.39 -19.12
CA VAL A 109 -3.37 -12.41 -18.52
C VAL A 109 -4.78 -12.32 -19.05
N VAL A 110 -5.37 -11.11 -19.06
CA VAL A 110 -6.75 -10.91 -19.52
C VAL A 110 -6.85 -11.10 -21.03
N ARG A 111 -5.85 -10.69 -21.82
CA ARG A 111 -5.83 -10.94 -23.27
C ARG A 111 -5.73 -12.42 -23.61
N TYR A 112 -4.74 -13.11 -23.07
CA TYR A 112 -4.52 -14.54 -23.35
C TYR A 112 -5.72 -15.37 -22.91
N ALA A 113 -6.24 -15.10 -21.71
CA ALA A 113 -7.41 -15.80 -21.25
C ALA A 113 -8.68 -15.44 -22.02
N GLY A 114 -8.84 -14.18 -22.45
CA GLY A 114 -9.94 -13.78 -23.33
C GLY A 114 -9.91 -14.50 -24.69
N GLU A 115 -8.72 -14.79 -25.21
CA GLU A 115 -8.53 -15.60 -26.43
C GLU A 115 -8.83 -17.09 -26.19
N VAL A 116 -8.33 -17.66 -25.10
CA VAL A 116 -8.57 -19.07 -24.74
C VAL A 116 -10.04 -19.33 -24.39
N LEU A 117 -10.71 -18.36 -23.77
CA LEU A 117 -12.14 -18.40 -23.45
C LEU A 117 -13.01 -17.84 -24.59
N ARG A 118 -12.51 -17.68 -25.82
CA ARG A 118 -13.37 -17.34 -26.97
C ARG A 118 -14.45 -18.42 -27.13
N GLY A 119 -15.68 -18.07 -26.72
CA GLY A 119 -16.84 -18.97 -26.69
C GLY A 119 -17.18 -19.59 -25.32
N GLY A 120 -16.41 -19.29 -24.27
CA GLY A 120 -16.68 -19.70 -22.88
C GLY A 120 -17.70 -18.79 -22.16
N ALA A 121 -18.25 -19.27 -21.03
CA ALA A 121 -19.24 -18.57 -20.25
C ALA A 121 -18.74 -17.17 -19.80
N ALA A 122 -19.52 -16.13 -20.11
CA ALA A 122 -19.22 -14.73 -19.80
C ALA A 122 -18.84 -14.49 -18.32
N SER A 123 -19.43 -15.26 -17.40
CA SER A 123 -19.13 -15.25 -15.97
C SER A 123 -17.67 -15.63 -15.64
N ALA A 124 -17.05 -16.54 -16.40
CA ALA A 124 -15.66 -16.93 -16.19
C ALA A 124 -14.69 -15.80 -16.58
N VAL A 125 -14.98 -15.07 -17.65
CA VAL A 125 -14.16 -13.91 -18.08
C VAL A 125 -14.31 -12.75 -17.09
N LEU A 126 -15.52 -12.52 -16.56
CA LEU A 126 -15.74 -11.57 -15.46
C LEU A 126 -14.90 -11.92 -14.24
N LEU A 127 -15.01 -13.17 -13.76
CA LEU A 127 -14.32 -13.61 -12.55
C LEU A 127 -12.80 -13.53 -12.72
N LEU A 128 -12.28 -13.90 -13.88
CA LEU A 128 -10.86 -13.81 -14.16
C LEU A 128 -10.36 -12.36 -14.22
N THR A 129 -11.09 -11.48 -14.92
CA THR A 129 -10.72 -10.06 -15.02
C THR A 129 -10.80 -9.39 -13.65
N ALA A 130 -11.84 -9.72 -12.87
CA ALA A 130 -11.99 -9.32 -11.48
C ALA A 130 -10.77 -9.71 -10.65
N LEU A 131 -10.35 -10.98 -10.70
CA LEU A 131 -9.20 -11.47 -9.95
C LEU A 131 -7.89 -10.81 -10.39
N ALA A 132 -7.72 -10.60 -11.70
CA ALA A 132 -6.52 -9.98 -12.28
C ALA A 132 -6.38 -8.49 -11.92
N VAL A 133 -7.49 -7.78 -11.69
CA VAL A 133 -7.51 -6.37 -11.26
C VAL A 133 -7.54 -6.24 -9.73
N PHE A 134 -8.10 -7.23 -9.03
CA PHE A 134 -8.20 -7.24 -7.57
C PHE A 134 -6.84 -7.13 -6.89
N VAL A 135 -5.85 -7.90 -7.35
CA VAL A 135 -4.51 -7.93 -6.76
C VAL A 135 -3.82 -6.56 -6.82
N PRO A 136 -3.63 -5.92 -7.99
CA PRO A 136 -3.00 -4.60 -8.04
C PRO A 136 -3.82 -3.53 -7.30
N ALA A 137 -5.16 -3.57 -7.36
CA ALA A 137 -6.01 -2.63 -6.63
C ALA A 137 -5.85 -2.76 -5.10
N ALA A 138 -5.80 -3.98 -4.57
CA ALA A 138 -5.58 -4.23 -3.15
C ALA A 138 -4.19 -3.76 -2.69
N LEU A 139 -3.14 -4.01 -3.49
CA LEU A 139 -1.79 -3.55 -3.17
C LEU A 139 -1.68 -2.02 -3.16
N LEU A 140 -2.33 -1.34 -4.10
CA LEU A 140 -2.42 0.13 -4.12
C LEU A 140 -3.23 0.67 -2.93
N ALA A 141 -4.36 0.04 -2.60
CA ALA A 141 -5.18 0.45 -1.47
C ALA A 141 -4.47 0.30 -0.12
N ALA A 142 -3.53 -0.65 0.01
CA ALA A 142 -2.69 -0.82 1.19
C ALA A 142 -1.72 0.36 1.44
N VAL A 143 -1.40 1.17 0.42
CA VAL A 143 -0.45 2.29 0.54
C VAL A 143 -0.96 3.37 1.50
N THR A 144 -2.27 3.66 1.48
CA THR A 144 -2.86 4.71 2.31
C THR A 144 -2.66 4.48 3.82
N PRO A 145 -3.06 3.33 4.41
CA PRO A 145 -2.82 3.08 5.83
C PRO A 145 -1.33 3.01 6.19
N LEU A 146 -0.46 2.52 5.29
CA LEU A 146 0.99 2.54 5.50
C LEU A 146 1.52 3.98 5.64
N VAL A 147 1.12 4.89 4.75
CA VAL A 147 1.50 6.30 4.78
C VAL A 147 0.94 7.00 6.02
N VAL A 148 -0.34 6.77 6.35
CA VAL A 148 -1.00 7.34 7.53
C VAL A 148 -0.26 6.93 8.81
N LYS A 149 0.13 5.66 8.94
CA LYS A 149 0.87 5.17 10.11
C LYS A 149 2.20 5.91 10.31
N LEU A 150 2.91 6.21 9.22
CA LEU A 150 4.18 6.95 9.27
C LEU A 150 3.99 8.40 9.68
N GLN A 151 2.94 9.04 9.19
CA GLN A 151 2.61 10.40 9.58
C GLN A 151 2.25 10.49 11.07
N LEU A 152 1.41 9.57 11.57
CA LEU A 152 1.05 9.52 12.99
C LEU A 152 2.23 9.26 13.93
N ALA A 153 3.23 8.48 13.48
CA ALA A 153 4.44 8.25 14.26
C ALA A 153 5.27 9.54 14.44
N ASP A 154 5.33 10.39 13.41
CA ASP A 154 6.06 11.66 13.46
C ASP A 154 5.35 12.71 14.31
N LEU A 155 4.01 12.79 14.20
CA LEU A 155 3.19 13.64 15.07
C LEU A 155 3.39 13.29 16.55
N ARG A 156 3.43 12.00 16.89
CA ARG A 156 3.67 11.55 18.27
C ARG A 156 5.04 11.97 18.78
N ARG A 157 6.07 11.85 17.94
CA ARG A 157 7.43 12.25 18.28
C ARG A 157 7.52 13.77 18.48
N THR A 158 6.90 14.54 17.61
CA THR A 158 6.80 16.00 17.73
C THR A 158 6.11 16.39 19.04
N GLY A 159 4.97 15.78 19.35
CA GLY A 159 4.26 16.01 20.62
C GLY A 159 5.09 15.69 21.87
N GLN A 160 5.88 14.61 21.84
CA GLN A 160 6.78 14.28 22.94
C GLN A 160 7.91 15.30 23.12
N VAL A 161 8.49 15.80 22.04
CA VAL A 161 9.54 16.83 22.09
C VAL A 161 8.99 18.13 22.64
N VAL A 162 7.84 18.59 22.12
CA VAL A 162 7.17 19.81 22.58
C VAL A 162 6.76 19.68 24.05
N GLY A 163 6.17 18.56 24.45
CA GLY A 163 5.77 18.32 25.85
C GLY A 163 6.95 18.31 26.82
N ARG A 164 8.09 17.71 26.43
CA ARG A 164 9.31 17.75 27.24
C ARG A 164 9.88 19.16 27.37
N LEU A 165 9.88 19.94 26.30
CA LEU A 165 10.38 21.31 26.32
C LEU A 165 9.46 22.24 27.15
N SER A 166 8.14 22.04 27.03
CA SER A 166 7.14 22.80 27.80
C SER A 166 7.10 22.43 29.29
N GLY A 167 7.58 21.24 29.69
CA GLY A 167 7.61 20.82 31.09
C GLY A 167 8.87 21.22 31.85
N ILE A 168 9.93 21.64 31.15
CA ILE A 168 11.20 22.09 31.76
C ILE A 168 11.31 23.62 31.87
N GLY A 169 10.52 24.37 31.10
CA GLY A 169 10.43 25.83 31.17
C GLY A 169 9.21 26.24 31.98
#